data_AF-A0A9E0T0I4-F1
#
_entry.id   AF-A0A9E0T0I4-F1
#
_cell.length_a   1.000
_cell.length_b   1.000
_cell.length_c   1.000
_cell.angle_alpha   90.00
_cell.angle_beta   90.00
_cell.angle_gamma   90.00
#
_symmetry.space_group_name_H-M   'P 1'
#
loop_
_entity.id
_entity.type
_entity.pdbx_description
1 polymer ?
#
loop_
_entity_poly.entity_id
_entity_poly.type
_entity_poly.pdbx_seq_one_letter_code
_entity_poly.pdbx_strand_id
1 'polypeptide(L)'
;MRATRFTDPAAVDAWDQYFRWREGGRLRDRTIDATWTRVAQALAASGGADVHDARRYADAFSAWQLVPDERLLALAGTGQRLDRLDDPCAQVNVAAFVFAPGAGHAHFDEEGFLAACVLAVRLLDDALLMVHGRLPTDSRLRVGLLGFADALALLGIEYGQARSVQFAQRLGRLLDRATLLGMFELLEERGGGATPPSERLQQWRRRGSPADLIEAIGRRGQRHRALTTLAPCPRLALLANAASASIEPRGKAAPANARTAGRGAGTVLLPTAGPAQAAIRAAIAPWVDEPD
;
A
#
# COMPACT_ATOMS: atom_id res chain seq x y z
N MET A 1 1.41 12.02 16.54
CA MET A 1 0.39 11.13 15.95
C MET A 1 -1.00 11.58 16.35
N ARG A 2 -1.87 11.79 15.37
CA ARG A 2 -3.30 12.05 15.57
C ARG A 2 -4.00 10.71 15.84
N ALA A 3 -5.00 10.69 16.72
CA ALA A 3 -5.74 9.45 16.98
C ALA A 3 -6.44 8.96 15.70
N THR A 4 -6.22 7.70 15.35
CA THR A 4 -6.84 7.06 14.19
C THR A 4 -8.35 6.96 14.40
N ARG A 5 -9.14 7.29 13.38
CA ARG A 5 -10.59 7.16 13.42
C ARG A 5 -11.06 6.16 12.38
N PHE A 6 -11.90 5.23 12.80
CA PHE A 6 -12.71 4.44 11.90
C PHE A 6 -13.95 5.23 11.49
N THR A 7 -14.33 5.11 10.22
CA THR A 7 -15.57 5.66 9.66
C THR A 7 -16.55 4.58 9.25
N ASP A 8 -16.12 3.30 9.23
CA ASP A 8 -16.95 2.14 8.94
C ASP A 8 -16.91 1.13 10.11
N PRO A 9 -18.05 0.72 10.69
CA PRO A 9 -18.09 -0.30 11.74
C PRO A 9 -17.50 -1.66 11.32
N ALA A 10 -17.67 -2.07 10.06
CA ALA A 10 -17.12 -3.33 9.58
C ALA A 10 -15.58 -3.34 9.58
N ALA A 11 -14.95 -2.17 9.46
CA ALA A 11 -13.52 -2.01 9.61
C ALA A 11 -13.04 -2.21 11.05
N VAL A 12 -13.85 -1.78 12.03
CA VAL A 12 -13.59 -2.03 13.46
C VAL A 12 -13.64 -3.53 13.74
N ASP A 13 -14.67 -4.21 13.24
CA ASP A 13 -14.84 -5.65 13.40
C ASP A 13 -13.68 -6.42 12.73
N ALA A 14 -13.29 -6.01 11.51
CA ALA A 14 -12.16 -6.60 10.82
C ALA A 14 -10.83 -6.42 11.58
N TRP A 15 -10.57 -5.22 12.13
CA TRP A 15 -9.42 -4.99 12.99
C TRP A 15 -9.45 -5.89 14.22
N ASP A 16 -10.58 -5.92 14.94
CA ASP A 16 -10.73 -6.72 16.16
C ASP A 16 -10.54 -8.22 15.91
N GLN A 17 -11.04 -8.71 14.79
CA GLN A 17 -10.99 -10.12 14.41
C GLN A 17 -9.61 -10.56 13.90
N TYR A 18 -8.99 -9.78 13.02
CA TYR A 18 -7.82 -10.23 12.25
C TYR A 18 -6.48 -9.67 12.74
N PHE A 19 -6.47 -8.47 13.33
CA PHE A 19 -5.22 -7.73 13.54
C PHE A 19 -5.00 -7.28 14.99
N ARG A 20 -6.05 -7.27 15.82
CA ARG A 20 -5.95 -6.85 17.22
C ARG A 20 -5.26 -7.92 18.07
N TRP A 21 -4.06 -7.60 18.53
CA TRP A 21 -3.24 -8.54 19.29
C TRP A 21 -3.80 -8.83 20.69
N ARG A 22 -3.83 -10.13 21.01
CA ARG A 22 -4.22 -10.70 22.30
C ARG A 22 -3.17 -11.68 22.77
N GLU A 23 -2.87 -11.67 24.06
CA GLU A 23 -1.94 -12.62 24.69
C GLU A 23 -2.58 -13.18 25.95
N GLY A 24 -2.72 -14.52 26.03
CA GLY A 24 -3.40 -15.17 27.15
C GLY A 24 -4.83 -14.68 27.38
N GLY A 25 -5.56 -14.32 26.31
CA GLY A 25 -6.90 -13.75 26.37
C GLY A 25 -6.96 -12.26 26.74
N ARG A 26 -5.84 -11.63 27.10
CA ARG A 26 -5.78 -10.20 27.42
C ARG A 26 -5.53 -9.36 26.17
N LEU A 27 -6.33 -8.30 25.99
CA LEU A 27 -6.11 -7.29 24.95
C LEU A 27 -4.78 -6.57 25.20
N ARG A 28 -3.83 -6.72 24.26
CA ARG A 28 -2.56 -5.98 24.25
C ARG A 28 -2.72 -4.70 23.42
N ASP A 29 -3.27 -4.83 22.22
CA ASP A 29 -3.65 -3.68 21.40
C ASP A 29 -5.03 -3.17 21.81
N ARG A 30 -5.07 -2.17 22.69
CA ARG A 30 -6.34 -1.59 23.16
C ARG A 30 -7.01 -0.72 22.11
N THR A 31 -6.22 -0.07 21.26
CA THR A 31 -6.67 0.80 20.16
C THR A 31 -5.91 0.42 18.89
N ILE A 32 -6.42 0.80 17.72
CA ILE A 32 -5.68 0.59 16.48
C ILE A 32 -4.37 1.40 16.44
N ASP A 33 -4.31 2.56 17.11
CA ASP A 33 -3.05 3.30 17.27
C ASP A 33 -1.97 2.50 18.03
N ALA A 34 -2.38 1.61 18.95
CA ALA A 34 -1.46 0.69 19.61
C ALA A 34 -0.92 -0.36 18.62
N THR A 35 -1.78 -0.88 17.72
CA THR A 35 -1.35 -1.73 16.60
C THR A 35 -0.36 -0.98 15.69
N TRP A 36 -0.65 0.26 15.32
CA TRP A 36 0.24 1.09 14.49
C TRP A 36 1.60 1.28 15.13
N THR A 37 1.61 1.67 16.40
CA THR A 37 2.84 1.91 17.16
C THR A 37 3.67 0.63 17.25
N ARG A 38 3.04 -0.51 17.59
CA ARG A 38 3.70 -1.82 17.68
C ARG A 38 4.37 -2.21 16.36
N VAL A 39 3.60 -2.17 15.26
CA VAL A 39 4.09 -2.58 13.94
C VAL A 39 5.20 -1.66 13.46
N ALA A 40 5.02 -0.34 13.59
CA ALA A 40 6.01 0.64 13.17
C ALA A 40 7.34 0.51 13.94
N GLN A 41 7.28 0.30 15.26
CA GLN A 41 8.48 0.10 16.08
C GLN A 41 9.20 -1.21 15.73
N ALA A 42 8.45 -2.29 15.51
CA ALA A 42 9.03 -3.58 15.15
C ALA A 42 9.79 -3.52 13.82
N LEU A 43 9.21 -2.84 12.82
CA LEU A 43 9.83 -2.68 11.50
C LEU A 43 11.08 -1.79 11.54
N ALA A 44 10.99 -0.62 12.19
CA ALA A 44 12.13 0.29 12.28
C ALA A 44 13.33 -0.31 13.04
N ALA A 45 13.10 -1.20 14.02
CA ALA A 45 14.17 -1.79 14.80
C ALA A 45 15.15 -2.68 13.99
N SER A 46 14.77 -3.15 12.80
CA SER A 46 15.52 -4.17 12.06
C SER A 46 16.33 -3.68 10.86
N GLY A 47 16.04 -2.46 10.38
CA GLY A 47 16.66 -1.92 9.15
C GLY A 47 17.90 -1.05 9.36
N GLY A 48 18.38 -0.87 10.60
CA GLY A 48 19.26 0.25 10.94
C GLY A 48 18.53 1.61 10.89
N ALA A 49 17.22 1.56 10.72
CA ALA A 49 16.27 2.66 10.79
C ALA A 49 16.22 3.22 12.22
N ASP A 50 16.17 4.54 12.36
CA ASP A 50 16.15 5.19 13.68
C ASP A 50 14.72 5.46 14.16
N VAL A 51 14.58 6.15 15.31
CA VAL A 51 13.29 6.52 15.89
C VAL A 51 12.43 7.37 14.93
N HIS A 52 13.03 8.07 13.97
CA HIS A 52 12.32 8.86 12.98
C HIS A 52 11.46 7.98 12.07
N ASP A 53 11.96 6.81 11.66
CA ASP A 53 11.23 5.90 10.75
C ASP A 53 9.99 5.30 11.39
N ALA A 54 10.12 4.83 12.63
CA ALA A 54 8.96 4.34 13.39
C ALA A 54 7.86 5.41 13.47
N ARG A 55 8.24 6.68 13.65
CA ARG A 55 7.30 7.78 13.66
C ARG A 55 6.68 8.03 12.28
N ARG A 56 7.48 8.05 11.21
CA ARG A 56 6.98 8.21 9.82
C ARG A 56 5.95 7.13 9.47
N TYR A 57 6.24 5.87 9.79
CA TYR A 57 5.33 4.75 9.58
C TYR A 57 4.04 4.92 10.38
N ALA A 58 4.15 5.18 11.69
CA ALA A 58 2.98 5.30 12.54
C ALA A 58 2.08 6.49 12.16
N ASP A 59 2.68 7.63 11.78
CA ASP A 59 1.93 8.79 11.30
C ASP A 59 1.19 8.46 9.97
N ALA A 60 1.85 7.81 9.00
CA ALA A 60 1.22 7.39 7.74
C ALA A 60 0.10 6.35 7.93
N PHE A 61 0.28 5.39 8.85
CA PHE A 61 -0.75 4.41 9.20
C PHE A 61 -1.96 5.07 9.86
N SER A 62 -1.71 5.97 10.82
CA SER A 62 -2.78 6.67 11.55
C SER A 62 -3.62 7.61 10.69
N ALA A 63 -3.01 8.12 9.61
CA ALA A 63 -3.67 8.93 8.60
C ALA A 63 -4.39 8.10 7.52
N TRP A 64 -4.37 6.76 7.63
CA TRP A 64 -4.86 5.83 6.61
C TRP A 64 -4.19 6.00 5.24
N GLN A 65 -3.02 6.64 5.16
CA GLN A 65 -2.29 6.89 3.91
C GLN A 65 -1.58 5.64 3.41
N LEU A 66 -1.09 4.82 4.35
CA LEU A 66 -0.36 3.59 4.08
C LEU A 66 -0.91 2.47 4.96
N VAL A 67 -1.18 1.31 4.38
CA VAL A 67 -1.66 0.13 5.12
C VAL A 67 -0.67 -1.01 4.88
N PRO A 68 0.01 -1.52 5.92
CA PRO A 68 1.03 -2.55 5.78
C PRO A 68 0.43 -3.93 5.55
N ASP A 69 1.27 -4.88 5.14
CA ASP A 69 0.95 -6.28 4.92
C ASP A 69 0.16 -6.90 6.09
N GLU A 70 -0.82 -7.73 5.78
CA GLU A 70 -1.66 -8.41 6.77
C GLU A 70 -0.86 -9.22 7.80
N ARG A 71 0.23 -9.87 7.35
CA ARG A 71 1.11 -10.67 8.20
C ARG A 71 1.87 -9.77 9.18
N LEU A 72 2.30 -8.60 8.72
CA LEU A 72 2.98 -7.61 9.56
C LEU A 72 2.02 -7.03 10.61
N LEU A 73 0.81 -6.66 10.20
CA LEU A 73 -0.24 -6.20 11.11
C LEU A 73 -0.49 -7.18 12.26
N ALA A 74 -0.66 -8.46 11.90
CA ALA A 74 -0.99 -9.52 12.84
C ALA A 74 0.17 -9.87 13.77
N LEU A 75 1.42 -9.88 13.28
CA LEU A 75 2.52 -10.56 13.98
C LEU A 75 3.69 -9.65 14.39
N ALA A 76 3.98 -8.56 13.68
CA ALA A 76 5.17 -7.76 13.97
C ALA A 76 5.13 -7.17 15.39
N GLY A 77 6.18 -7.38 16.19
CA GLY A 77 6.26 -6.87 17.57
C GLY A 77 5.36 -7.58 18.59
N THR A 78 4.74 -8.72 18.24
CA THR A 78 3.93 -9.53 19.19
C THR A 78 4.76 -10.58 19.95
N GLY A 79 6.04 -10.74 19.60
CA GLY A 79 6.88 -11.85 20.08
C GLY A 79 6.59 -13.19 19.39
N GLN A 80 5.53 -13.29 18.59
CA GLN A 80 5.30 -14.45 17.72
C GLN A 80 6.21 -14.40 16.49
N ARG A 81 6.62 -15.57 16.02
CA ARG A 81 7.54 -15.70 14.89
C ARG A 81 6.80 -15.48 13.57
N LEU A 82 7.32 -14.57 12.74
CA LEU A 82 6.92 -14.42 11.34
C LEU A 82 7.93 -15.17 10.48
N ASP A 83 7.66 -16.44 10.20
CA ASP A 83 8.64 -17.36 9.59
C ASP A 83 8.91 -17.13 8.10
N ARG A 84 7.96 -16.51 7.38
CA ARG A 84 8.07 -16.35 5.93
C ARG A 84 7.37 -15.10 5.42
N LEU A 85 8.13 -14.26 4.73
CA LEU A 85 7.67 -13.03 4.10
C LEU A 85 8.41 -12.88 2.76
N ASP A 86 7.92 -13.56 1.72
CA ASP A 86 8.62 -13.61 0.42
C ASP A 86 8.27 -12.43 -0.49
N ASP A 87 7.03 -11.95 -0.39
CA ASP A 87 6.42 -10.95 -1.28
C ASP A 87 5.56 -9.94 -0.48
N PRO A 88 6.14 -9.22 0.49
CA PRO A 88 5.36 -8.32 1.34
C PRO A 88 4.69 -7.22 0.51
N CYS A 89 3.46 -6.89 0.87
CA CYS A 89 2.72 -5.80 0.24
C CYS A 89 2.45 -4.64 1.20
N ALA A 90 2.32 -3.44 0.63
CA ALA A 90 1.77 -2.29 1.33
C ALA A 90 0.85 -1.55 0.37
N GLN A 91 -0.29 -1.09 0.89
CA GLN A 91 -1.32 -0.46 0.09
C GLN A 91 -1.36 1.04 0.39
N VAL A 92 -1.17 1.86 -0.64
CA VAL A 92 -1.26 3.31 -0.54
C VAL A 92 -2.70 3.74 -0.82
N ASN A 93 -3.32 4.45 0.12
CA ASN A 93 -4.70 4.91 0.02
C ASN A 93 -4.81 6.19 -0.80
N VAL A 94 -5.22 6.04 -2.05
CA VAL A 94 -5.38 7.16 -2.98
C VAL A 94 -6.35 8.21 -2.44
N ALA A 95 -7.43 7.77 -1.77
CA ALA A 95 -8.43 8.69 -1.23
C ALA A 95 -7.92 9.52 -0.04
N ALA A 96 -6.89 9.05 0.68
CA ALA A 96 -6.28 9.80 1.78
C ALA A 96 -5.49 11.04 1.31
N PHE A 97 -5.25 11.16 0.00
CA PHE A 97 -4.57 12.30 -0.63
C PHE A 97 -5.52 13.18 -1.45
N VAL A 98 -6.83 12.99 -1.31
CA VAL A 98 -7.81 13.92 -1.88
C VAL A 98 -8.21 14.94 -0.83
N PHE A 99 -7.90 16.21 -1.10
CA PHE A 99 -8.18 17.33 -0.21
C PHE A 99 -9.27 18.22 -0.79
N ALA A 100 -10.27 18.54 0.02
CA ALA A 100 -11.28 19.55 -0.27
C ALA A 100 -11.16 20.69 0.76
N PRO A 101 -10.39 21.75 0.46
CA PRO A 101 -10.27 22.88 1.37
C PRO A 101 -11.58 23.70 1.37
N GLY A 102 -12.42 23.52 2.38
CA GLY A 102 -13.63 24.34 2.59
C GLY A 102 -14.56 24.36 1.37
N ALA A 103 -14.90 25.56 0.87
CA ALA A 103 -15.75 25.77 -0.30
C ALA A 103 -15.05 25.59 -1.67
N GLY A 104 -13.81 25.09 -1.69
CA GLY A 104 -13.04 24.85 -2.92
C GLY A 104 -13.35 23.51 -3.60
N HIS A 105 -12.84 23.35 -4.82
CA HIS A 105 -12.87 22.07 -5.54
C HIS A 105 -11.87 21.08 -4.93
N ALA A 106 -12.29 19.82 -4.79
CA ALA A 106 -11.40 18.75 -4.37
C ALA A 106 -10.24 18.57 -5.35
N HIS A 107 -9.04 18.37 -4.83
CA HIS A 107 -7.84 18.11 -5.62
C HIS A 107 -7.02 16.97 -5.01
N PHE A 108 -6.15 16.39 -5.83
CA PHE A 108 -5.27 15.30 -5.44
C PHE A 108 -3.89 15.86 -5.10
N ASP A 109 -3.41 15.56 -3.90
CA ASP A 109 -2.07 15.87 -3.42
C ASP A 109 -1.07 14.83 -3.94
N GLU A 110 -0.43 15.16 -5.06
CA GLU A 110 0.59 14.31 -5.65
C GLU A 110 1.84 14.18 -4.80
N GLU A 111 2.23 15.25 -4.09
CA GLU A 111 3.46 15.27 -3.32
C GLU A 111 3.33 14.33 -2.12
N GLY A 112 2.22 14.41 -1.39
CA GLY A 112 1.91 13.48 -0.31
C GLY A 112 1.81 12.03 -0.80
N PHE A 113 1.18 11.80 -1.96
CA PHE A 113 1.08 10.45 -2.52
C PHE A 113 2.44 9.87 -2.91
N LEU A 114 3.30 10.67 -3.56
CA LEU A 114 4.67 10.28 -3.90
C LEU A 114 5.46 9.93 -2.63
N ALA A 115 5.40 10.78 -1.61
CA ALA A 115 6.09 10.55 -0.34
C ALA A 115 5.62 9.26 0.35
N ALA A 116 4.33 8.96 0.33
CA ALA A 116 3.80 7.72 0.88
C ALA A 116 4.23 6.47 0.10
N CYS A 117 4.32 6.55 -1.23
CA CYS A 117 4.84 5.46 -2.06
C CYS A 117 6.34 5.21 -1.82
N VAL A 118 7.14 6.26 -1.66
CA VAL A 118 8.56 6.16 -1.26
C VAL A 118 8.67 5.48 0.11
N LEU A 119 7.87 5.94 1.08
CA LEU A 119 7.83 5.36 2.42
C LEU A 119 7.41 3.88 2.41
N ALA A 120 6.48 3.50 1.53
CA ALA A 120 6.05 2.12 1.36
C ALA A 120 7.20 1.21 0.91
N VAL A 121 8.09 1.67 0.02
CA VAL A 121 9.27 0.91 -0.39
C VAL A 121 10.21 0.68 0.79
N ARG A 122 10.53 1.72 1.58
CA ARG A 122 11.35 1.62 2.79
C ARG A 122 10.74 0.66 3.81
N LEU A 123 9.43 0.79 4.04
CA LEU A 123 8.67 -0.06 4.97
C LEU A 123 8.81 -1.55 4.63
N LEU A 124 8.69 -1.89 3.34
CA LEU A 124 8.73 -3.28 2.90
C LEU A 124 10.18 -3.81 2.86
N ASP A 125 11.19 -2.99 2.56
CA ASP A 125 12.61 -3.35 2.74
C ASP A 125 12.92 -3.66 4.21
N ASP A 126 12.49 -2.80 5.14
CA ASP A 126 12.62 -3.01 6.58
C ASP A 126 11.91 -4.29 7.03
N ALA A 127 10.73 -4.57 6.48
CA ALA A 127 9.99 -5.80 6.78
C ALA A 127 10.75 -7.06 6.36
N LEU A 128 11.38 -7.04 5.17
CA LEU A 128 12.20 -8.15 4.71
C LEU A 128 13.44 -8.32 5.61
N LEU A 129 14.09 -7.23 6.01
CA LEU A 129 15.24 -7.29 6.92
C LEU A 129 14.85 -7.79 8.31
N MET A 130 13.71 -7.36 8.85
CA MET A 130 13.17 -7.85 10.12
C MET A 130 12.96 -9.36 10.12
N VAL A 131 12.42 -9.91 9.04
CA VAL A 131 12.09 -11.34 8.95
C VAL A 131 13.32 -12.19 8.62
N HIS A 132 14.15 -11.76 7.68
CA HIS A 132 15.21 -12.58 7.10
C HIS A 132 16.61 -12.24 7.61
N GLY A 133 16.80 -11.10 8.28
CA GLY A 133 18.09 -10.56 8.72
C GLY A 133 18.99 -10.03 7.60
N ARG A 134 18.72 -10.43 6.35
CA ARG A 134 19.35 -9.96 5.12
C ARG A 134 18.33 -10.02 3.99
N LEU A 135 18.55 -9.25 2.92
CA LEU A 135 17.66 -9.32 1.78
C LEU A 135 17.79 -10.65 1.02
N PRO A 136 16.67 -11.29 0.64
CA PRO A 136 16.67 -12.33 -0.37
C PRO A 136 17.18 -11.79 -1.72
N THR A 137 17.97 -12.59 -2.44
CA THR A 137 18.58 -12.20 -3.72
C THR A 137 17.57 -11.75 -4.78
N ASP A 138 16.41 -12.42 -4.82
CA ASP A 138 15.30 -12.11 -5.75
C ASP A 138 14.12 -11.45 -5.04
N SER A 139 14.39 -10.65 -4.00
CA SER A 139 13.34 -9.98 -3.24
C SER A 139 12.46 -9.10 -4.14
N ARG A 140 11.16 -9.12 -3.83
CA ARG A 140 10.14 -8.33 -4.52
C ARG A 140 9.33 -7.60 -3.47
N LEU A 141 8.97 -6.36 -3.80
CA LEU A 141 8.03 -5.58 -3.01
C LEU A 141 6.75 -5.43 -3.82
N ARG A 142 5.63 -5.33 -3.11
CA ARG A 142 4.30 -5.17 -3.70
C ARG A 142 3.64 -3.92 -3.18
N VAL A 143 4.11 -2.75 -3.62
CA VAL A 143 3.44 -1.47 -3.38
C VAL A 143 2.22 -1.40 -4.29
N GLY A 144 1.04 -1.46 -3.68
CA GLY A 144 -0.24 -1.43 -4.36
C GLY A 144 -1.07 -0.20 -3.99
N LEU A 145 -2.28 -0.14 -4.54
CA LEU A 145 -3.23 0.94 -4.29
C LEU A 145 -4.42 0.43 -3.47
N LEU A 146 -5.06 1.33 -2.74
CA LEU A 146 -6.40 1.16 -2.22
C LEU A 146 -7.17 2.47 -2.37
N GLY A 147 -8.50 2.40 -2.36
CA GLY A 147 -9.35 3.59 -2.38
C GLY A 147 -9.33 4.36 -3.71
N PHE A 148 -9.04 3.71 -4.84
CA PHE A 148 -9.09 4.38 -6.15
C PHE A 148 -10.51 4.87 -6.49
N ALA A 149 -11.53 4.02 -6.34
CA ALA A 149 -12.92 4.42 -6.59
C ALA A 149 -13.41 5.44 -5.55
N ASP A 150 -12.92 5.35 -4.31
CA ASP A 150 -13.14 6.34 -3.26
C ASP A 150 -12.57 7.72 -3.66
N ALA A 151 -11.34 7.76 -4.16
CA ALA A 151 -10.68 8.99 -4.61
C ALA A 151 -11.42 9.63 -5.79
N LEU A 152 -11.85 8.82 -6.76
CA LEU A 152 -12.67 9.30 -7.87
C LEU A 152 -13.97 9.95 -7.37
N ALA A 153 -14.67 9.31 -6.42
CA ALA A 153 -15.88 9.87 -5.83
C ALA A 153 -15.62 11.21 -5.11
N LEU A 154 -14.52 11.31 -4.34
CA LEU A 154 -14.13 12.55 -3.66
C LEU A 154 -13.76 13.67 -4.65
N LEU A 155 -13.20 13.33 -5.81
CA LEU A 155 -12.85 14.26 -6.89
C LEU A 155 -14.05 14.62 -7.80
N GLY A 156 -15.23 14.03 -7.58
CA GLY A 156 -16.39 14.18 -8.45
C GLY A 156 -16.18 13.59 -9.86
N ILE A 157 -15.38 12.53 -9.97
CA ILE A 157 -15.08 11.83 -11.22
C ILE A 157 -15.86 10.53 -11.25
N GLU A 158 -16.71 10.33 -12.26
CA GLU A 158 -17.43 9.06 -12.45
C GLU A 158 -16.47 7.93 -12.83
N TYR A 159 -16.68 6.73 -12.29
CA TYR A 159 -15.88 5.56 -12.61
C TYR A 159 -16.16 5.06 -14.03
N GLY A 160 -15.13 5.00 -14.88
CA GLY A 160 -15.22 4.51 -16.26
C GLY A 160 -15.28 5.61 -17.32
N GLN A 161 -15.42 6.87 -16.93
CA GLN A 161 -15.36 7.98 -17.89
C GLN A 161 -13.91 8.30 -18.31
N ALA A 162 -13.73 9.07 -19.38
CA ALA A 162 -12.39 9.43 -19.88
C ALA A 162 -11.49 10.05 -18.80
N ARG A 163 -12.05 10.89 -17.92
CA ARG A 163 -11.32 11.53 -16.81
C ARG A 163 -10.85 10.52 -15.75
N SER A 164 -11.58 9.43 -15.47
CA SER A 164 -11.09 8.39 -14.54
C SER A 164 -9.94 7.58 -15.15
N VAL A 165 -9.98 7.33 -16.46
CA VAL A 165 -8.90 6.66 -17.19
C VAL A 165 -7.63 7.53 -17.18
N GLN A 166 -7.77 8.84 -17.43
CA GLN A 166 -6.66 9.79 -17.32
C GLN A 166 -6.08 9.87 -15.90
N PHE A 167 -6.93 9.83 -14.87
CA PHE A 167 -6.49 9.78 -13.48
C PHE A 167 -5.72 8.48 -13.17
N ALA A 168 -6.18 7.33 -13.67
CA ALA A 168 -5.47 6.06 -13.53
C ALA A 168 -4.07 6.09 -14.19
N GLN A 169 -3.94 6.67 -15.39
CA GLN A 169 -2.64 6.87 -16.05
C GLN A 169 -1.72 7.78 -15.24
N ARG A 170 -2.28 8.85 -14.66
CA ARG A 170 -1.54 9.79 -13.79
C ARG A 170 -1.00 9.08 -12.55
N LEU A 171 -1.84 8.30 -11.86
CA LEU A 171 -1.43 7.51 -10.70
C LEU A 171 -0.36 6.46 -11.05
N GLY A 172 -0.49 5.78 -12.19
CA GLY A 172 0.52 4.83 -12.65
C GLY A 172 1.90 5.48 -12.75
N ARG A 173 2.00 6.64 -13.41
CA ARG A 173 3.26 7.40 -13.52
C ARG A 173 3.83 7.82 -12.17
N LEU A 174 2.97 8.27 -11.25
CA LEU A 174 3.39 8.68 -9.91
C LEU A 174 3.91 7.48 -9.10
N LEU A 175 3.19 6.37 -9.13
CA LEU A 175 3.57 5.14 -8.42
C LEU A 175 4.92 4.60 -8.91
N ASP A 176 5.11 4.54 -10.23
CA ASP A 176 6.39 4.14 -10.84
C ASP A 176 7.53 5.08 -10.44
N ARG A 177 7.34 6.39 -10.59
CA ARG A 177 8.34 7.40 -10.20
C ARG A 177 8.72 7.27 -8.72
N ALA A 178 7.73 7.23 -7.83
CA ALA A 178 7.98 7.19 -6.39
C ALA A 178 8.63 5.89 -5.94
N THR A 179 8.21 4.75 -6.50
CA THR A 179 8.79 3.47 -6.08
C THR A 179 10.24 3.32 -6.57
N LEU A 180 10.55 3.78 -7.79
CA LEU A 180 11.93 3.87 -8.27
C LEU A 180 12.78 4.82 -7.41
N LEU A 181 12.21 5.97 -7.02
CA LEU A 181 12.89 6.90 -6.12
C LEU A 181 13.16 6.26 -4.75
N GLY A 182 12.18 5.59 -4.15
CA GLY A 182 12.36 4.91 -2.87
C GLY A 182 13.41 3.79 -2.91
N MET A 183 13.46 3.02 -4.00
CA MET A 183 14.52 2.03 -4.19
C MET A 183 15.89 2.69 -4.35
N PHE A 184 15.97 3.80 -5.08
CA PHE A 184 17.20 4.58 -5.21
C PHE A 184 17.68 5.15 -3.87
N GLU A 185 16.79 5.73 -3.06
CA GLU A 185 17.13 6.21 -1.71
C GLU A 185 17.67 5.10 -0.82
N LEU A 186 17.06 3.90 -0.86
CA LEU A 186 17.57 2.74 -0.14
C LEU A 186 18.94 2.28 -0.65
N LEU A 187 19.21 2.37 -1.95
CA LEU A 187 20.53 2.05 -2.52
C LEU A 187 21.59 3.07 -2.08
N GLU A 188 21.25 4.36 -1.99
CA GLU A 188 22.14 5.37 -1.42
C GLU A 188 22.42 5.12 0.07
N GLU A 189 21.38 4.79 0.84
CA GLU A 189 21.49 4.60 2.29
C GLU A 189 22.20 3.29 2.66
N ARG A 190 21.87 2.18 1.98
CA ARG A 190 22.20 0.82 2.42
C ARG A 190 23.04 0.01 1.42
N GLY A 191 23.22 0.50 0.19
CA GLY A 191 23.90 -0.23 -0.88
C GLY A 191 23.27 -1.59 -1.21
N GLY A 192 24.08 -2.53 -1.69
CA GLY A 192 23.70 -3.94 -1.78
C GLY A 192 22.80 -4.34 -2.96
N GLY A 193 22.88 -3.64 -4.09
CA GLY A 193 22.12 -3.96 -5.30
C GLY A 193 22.85 -4.87 -6.28
N ALA A 194 22.13 -5.75 -6.97
CA ALA A 194 22.63 -6.50 -8.12
C ALA A 194 22.47 -5.68 -9.40
N THR A 195 23.29 -5.89 -10.43
CA THR A 195 23.08 -5.19 -11.71
C THR A 195 21.70 -5.55 -12.29
N PRO A 196 20.82 -4.57 -12.56
CA PRO A 196 19.54 -4.84 -13.17
C PRO A 196 19.71 -5.44 -14.57
N PRO A 197 18.92 -6.46 -14.97
CA PRO A 197 18.92 -6.98 -16.33
C PRO A 197 18.66 -5.87 -17.35
N SER A 198 19.32 -5.92 -18.50
CA SER A 198 19.17 -4.90 -19.56
C SER A 198 17.71 -4.76 -20.02
N GLU A 199 16.97 -5.86 -20.07
CA GLU A 199 15.53 -5.90 -20.37
C GLU A 199 14.71 -5.07 -19.40
N ARG A 200 15.04 -5.09 -18.10
CA ARG A 200 14.35 -4.30 -17.05
C ARG A 200 14.59 -2.81 -17.26
N LEU A 201 15.83 -2.41 -17.51
CA LEU A 201 16.16 -1.01 -17.80
C LEU A 201 15.44 -0.52 -19.07
N GLN A 202 15.36 -1.36 -20.11
CA GLN A 202 14.62 -1.04 -21.32
C GLN A 202 13.10 -0.95 -21.07
N GLN A 203 12.53 -1.82 -20.24
CA GLN A 203 11.13 -1.76 -19.85
C GLN A 203 10.80 -0.41 -19.19
N TRP A 204 11.60 0.03 -18.22
CA TRP A 204 11.44 1.34 -17.57
C TRP A 204 11.53 2.50 -18.56
N ARG A 205 12.49 2.45 -19.50
CA ARG A 205 12.59 3.47 -20.55
C ARG A 205 11.35 3.49 -21.46
N ARG A 206 10.86 2.32 -21.90
CA ARG A 206 9.68 2.21 -22.77
C ARG A 206 8.41 2.76 -22.13
N ARG A 207 8.23 2.58 -20.81
CA ARG A 207 7.08 3.11 -20.07
C ARG A 207 7.24 4.58 -19.64
N GLY A 208 8.36 5.22 -19.95
CA GLY A 208 8.61 6.62 -19.64
C GLY A 208 8.93 6.90 -18.17
N SER A 209 9.53 5.94 -17.45
CA SER A 209 10.04 6.15 -16.09
C SER A 209 11.15 7.22 -16.08
N PRO A 210 11.41 7.91 -14.95
CA PRO A 210 12.40 8.99 -14.88
C PRO A 210 13.80 8.54 -15.30
N ALA A 211 14.36 9.15 -16.34
CA ALA A 211 15.61 8.71 -16.97
C ALA A 211 16.83 8.79 -16.04
N ASP A 212 16.85 9.83 -15.19
CA ASP A 212 17.84 10.05 -14.14
C ASP A 212 17.85 8.89 -13.12
N LEU A 213 16.67 8.45 -12.66
CA LEU A 213 16.56 7.30 -11.75
C LEU A 213 16.99 5.99 -12.44
N ILE A 214 16.56 5.75 -13.68
CA ILE A 214 16.97 4.55 -14.45
C ILE A 214 18.49 4.51 -14.59
N GLU A 215 19.13 5.63 -14.91
CA GLU A 215 20.58 5.72 -15.05
C GLU A 215 21.29 5.49 -13.71
N ALA A 216 20.81 6.13 -12.65
CA ALA A 216 21.39 6.00 -11.31
C ALA A 216 21.30 4.55 -10.80
N ILE A 217 20.13 3.92 -10.91
CA ILE A 217 19.91 2.51 -10.55
C ILE A 217 20.74 1.59 -11.46
N GLY A 218 20.83 1.89 -12.75
CA GLY A 218 21.65 1.11 -13.69
C GLY A 218 23.13 1.09 -13.34
N ARG A 219 23.65 2.17 -12.74
CA ARG A 219 25.05 2.27 -12.29
C ARG A 219 25.28 1.65 -10.91
N ARG A 220 24.34 1.83 -9.98
CA ARG A 220 24.50 1.41 -8.57
C ARG A 220 23.97 0.01 -8.26
N GLY A 221 23.14 -0.55 -9.13
CA GLY A 221 22.44 -1.82 -8.92
C GLY A 221 20.98 -1.62 -8.51
N GLN A 222 20.21 -2.69 -8.54
CA GLN A 222 18.83 -2.78 -8.06
C GLN A 222 18.78 -3.57 -6.76
N ARG A 223 18.01 -3.09 -5.79
CA ARG A 223 17.86 -3.75 -4.47
C ARG A 223 16.72 -4.76 -4.45
N HIS A 224 15.66 -4.52 -5.23
CA HIS A 224 14.52 -5.41 -5.42
C HIS A 224 14.21 -5.58 -6.90
N ARG A 225 13.69 -6.76 -7.27
CA ARG A 225 13.41 -7.13 -8.67
C ARG A 225 12.11 -6.53 -9.22
N ALA A 226 11.17 -6.25 -8.33
CA ALA A 226 9.86 -5.68 -8.61
C ALA A 226 9.41 -4.85 -7.41
N LEU A 227 8.65 -3.79 -7.67
CA LEU A 227 8.24 -2.83 -6.65
C LEU A 227 6.72 -2.65 -6.56
N THR A 228 6.00 -2.87 -7.65
CA THR A 228 4.60 -2.43 -7.79
C THR A 228 3.66 -3.57 -8.22
N THR A 229 2.43 -3.55 -7.70
CA THR A 229 1.37 -4.49 -8.05
C THR A 229 0.01 -3.81 -8.19
N LEU A 230 -0.93 -4.42 -8.91
CA LEU A 230 -2.35 -4.04 -8.91
C LEU A 230 -3.25 -5.08 -8.24
N ALA A 231 -2.65 -6.06 -7.57
CA ALA A 231 -3.39 -7.11 -6.90
C ALA A 231 -4.31 -6.52 -5.81
N PRO A 232 -5.60 -6.84 -5.83
CA PRO A 232 -6.51 -6.42 -4.78
C PRO A 232 -6.15 -7.09 -3.46
N CYS A 233 -6.22 -6.33 -2.36
CA CYS A 233 -6.11 -6.83 -0.98
C CYS A 233 -7.41 -6.55 -0.22
N PRO A 234 -8.46 -7.38 -0.37
CA PRO A 234 -9.80 -7.05 0.11
C PRO A 234 -9.90 -6.89 1.63
N ARG A 235 -9.10 -7.65 2.41
CA ARG A 235 -9.10 -7.55 3.88
C ARG A 235 -8.39 -6.27 4.36
N LEU A 236 -7.31 -5.86 3.70
CA LEU A 236 -6.68 -4.55 3.95
C LEU A 236 -7.61 -3.39 3.56
N ALA A 237 -8.35 -3.54 2.46
CA ALA A 237 -9.35 -2.56 2.04
C ALA A 237 -10.51 -2.46 3.05
N LEU A 238 -10.97 -3.61 3.59
CA LEU A 238 -11.96 -3.67 4.67
C LEU A 238 -11.46 -2.97 5.93
N LEU A 239 -10.22 -3.25 6.36
CA LEU A 239 -9.57 -2.57 7.49
C LEU A 239 -9.50 -1.06 7.27
N ALA A 240 -9.19 -0.62 6.05
CA ALA A 240 -9.10 0.78 5.66
C ALA A 240 -10.48 1.43 5.44
N ASN A 241 -11.42 1.25 6.38
CA ASN A 241 -12.78 1.78 6.33
C ASN A 241 -13.60 1.32 5.13
N ALA A 242 -13.47 0.04 4.77
CA ALA A 242 -14.15 -0.55 3.62
C ALA A 242 -13.92 0.25 2.32
N ALA A 243 -12.69 0.74 2.14
CA ALA A 243 -12.25 1.35 0.89
C ALA A 243 -12.34 0.35 -0.27
N SER A 244 -12.34 0.85 -1.51
CA SER A 244 -12.21 0.01 -2.68
C SER A 244 -10.85 -0.70 -2.69
N ALA A 245 -10.81 -2.00 -2.95
CA ALA A 245 -9.56 -2.74 -3.07
C ALA A 245 -8.87 -2.38 -4.40
N SER A 246 -7.59 -2.00 -4.40
CA SER A 246 -6.89 -1.64 -5.65
C SER A 246 -7.65 -0.59 -6.45
N ILE A 247 -7.74 -0.80 -7.77
CA ILE A 247 -8.46 0.01 -8.75
C ILE A 247 -9.93 -0.39 -8.91
N GLU A 248 -10.41 -1.33 -8.11
CA GLU A 248 -11.72 -1.95 -8.27
C GLU A 248 -12.85 -0.92 -8.00
N PRO A 249 -14.01 -1.03 -8.68
CA PRO A 249 -15.14 -0.16 -8.36
C PRO A 249 -15.66 -0.45 -6.93
N ARG A 250 -16.41 0.48 -6.35
CA ARG A 250 -17.14 0.18 -5.11
C ARG A 250 -18.19 -0.90 -5.40
N GLY A 251 -18.27 -1.93 -4.54
CA GLY A 251 -19.39 -2.87 -4.56
C GLY A 251 -20.72 -2.16 -4.29
N LYS A 252 -21.84 -2.68 -4.82
CA LYS A 252 -23.17 -2.23 -4.38
C LYS A 252 -23.31 -2.58 -2.89
N ALA A 253 -23.75 -1.63 -2.06
CA ALA A 253 -24.01 -1.90 -0.65
C ALA A 253 -24.94 -3.12 -0.51
N ALA A 254 -24.52 -4.15 0.23
CA ALA A 254 -25.39 -5.28 0.52
C ALA A 254 -26.62 -4.77 1.30
N PRO A 255 -27.84 -5.23 0.97
CA PRO A 255 -29.04 -4.80 1.68
C PRO A 255 -28.92 -5.19 3.17
N ALA A 256 -29.48 -4.36 4.05
CA ALA A 256 -29.26 -4.40 5.50
C ALA A 256 -29.60 -5.75 6.17
N ASN A 257 -30.42 -6.58 5.50
CA ASN A 257 -30.86 -7.91 5.92
C ASN A 257 -29.84 -9.05 5.65
N ALA A 258 -28.75 -8.79 4.90
CA ALA A 258 -27.67 -9.79 4.72
C ALA A 258 -26.69 -9.84 5.92
N ARG A 259 -26.81 -8.91 6.89
CA ARG A 259 -25.90 -8.82 8.05
C ARG A 259 -26.28 -9.77 9.21
N THR A 260 -27.38 -10.51 9.09
CA THR A 260 -27.92 -11.36 10.16
C THR A 260 -27.75 -12.86 9.96
N ALA A 261 -26.99 -13.32 8.96
CA ALA A 261 -26.74 -14.75 8.74
C ALA A 261 -25.24 -15.09 8.85
N GLY A 262 -24.84 -15.52 10.05
CA GLY A 262 -23.63 -16.33 10.26
C GLY A 262 -22.39 -15.57 10.73
N ARG A 263 -21.87 -15.97 11.90
CA ARG A 263 -20.50 -15.68 12.39
C ARG A 263 -19.42 -16.44 11.57
N GLY A 264 -19.51 -16.37 10.25
CA GLY A 264 -18.54 -16.91 9.30
C GLY A 264 -17.88 -15.76 8.56
N ALA A 265 -16.55 -15.80 8.45
CA ALA A 265 -15.70 -14.78 7.86
C ALA A 265 -16.34 -14.02 6.68
N GLY A 266 -16.44 -12.69 6.82
CA GLY A 266 -16.88 -11.81 5.73
C GLY A 266 -15.86 -11.84 4.60
N THR A 267 -16.04 -12.76 3.64
CA THR A 267 -15.35 -12.67 2.35
C THR A 267 -15.81 -11.40 1.68
N VAL A 268 -14.92 -10.41 1.59
CA VAL A 268 -15.17 -9.21 0.77
C VAL A 268 -15.12 -9.66 -0.69
N LEU A 269 -16.30 -9.79 -1.29
CA LEU A 269 -16.42 -10.12 -2.69
C LEU A 269 -15.97 -8.93 -3.54
N LEU A 270 -15.02 -9.18 -4.43
CA LEU A 270 -14.66 -8.22 -5.45
C LEU A 270 -15.82 -8.06 -6.44
N PRO A 271 -16.06 -6.84 -6.97
CA PRO A 271 -17.01 -6.64 -8.05
C PRO A 271 -16.66 -7.52 -9.26
N THR A 272 -17.67 -7.88 -10.05
CA THR A 272 -17.44 -8.56 -11.33
C THR A 272 -16.77 -7.62 -12.32
N ALA A 273 -15.73 -8.09 -13.00
CA ALA A 273 -14.97 -7.31 -13.97
C ALA A 273 -15.84 -6.76 -15.11
N GLY A 274 -15.96 -5.43 -15.17
CA GLY A 274 -16.69 -4.72 -16.23
C GLY A 274 -15.77 -4.00 -17.23
N PRO A 275 -16.30 -3.53 -18.38
CA PRO A 275 -15.50 -2.85 -19.41
C PRO A 275 -14.80 -1.58 -18.88
N ALA A 276 -15.47 -0.82 -18.01
CA ALA A 276 -14.89 0.35 -17.36
C ALA A 276 -13.65 0.00 -16.50
N GLN A 277 -13.72 -1.10 -15.76
CA GLN A 277 -12.62 -1.59 -14.95
C GLN A 277 -11.46 -2.08 -15.81
N ALA A 278 -11.74 -2.79 -16.91
CA ALA A 278 -10.71 -3.21 -17.86
C ALA A 278 -10.00 -2.01 -18.48
N ALA A 279 -10.73 -0.95 -18.83
CA ALA A 279 -10.14 0.28 -19.37
C ALA A 279 -9.24 0.99 -18.35
N ILE A 280 -9.67 1.09 -17.08
CA ILE A 280 -8.86 1.66 -15.99
C ILE A 280 -7.61 0.82 -15.73
N ARG A 281 -7.75 -0.51 -15.68
CA ARG A 281 -6.62 -1.45 -15.50
C ARG A 281 -5.60 -1.30 -16.63
N ALA A 282 -6.06 -1.32 -17.88
CA ALA A 282 -5.20 -1.13 -19.04
C ALA A 282 -4.49 0.25 -19.04
N ALA A 283 -5.14 1.27 -18.48
CA ALA A 283 -4.55 2.59 -18.35
C ALA A 283 -3.44 2.69 -17.30
N ILE A 284 -3.47 1.92 -16.21
CA ILE A 284 -2.42 1.96 -15.18
C ILE A 284 -1.32 0.92 -15.40
N ALA A 285 -1.66 -0.23 -16.00
CA ALA A 285 -0.79 -1.38 -16.18
C ALA A 285 0.60 -1.10 -16.78
N PRO A 286 0.80 -0.15 -17.73
CA PRO A 286 2.12 0.14 -18.28
C PRO A 286 3.18 0.50 -17.23
N TRP A 287 2.77 1.06 -16.10
CA TRP A 287 3.62 1.53 -15.01
C TRP A 287 3.78 0.57 -13.84
N VAL A 288 3.19 -0.62 -13.93
CA VAL A 288 3.19 -1.61 -12.84
C VAL A 288 4.07 -2.79 -13.23
N ASP A 289 4.91 -3.25 -12.31
CA ASP A 289 5.82 -4.37 -12.55
C ASP A 289 5.07 -5.71 -12.60
N GLU A 290 4.04 -5.86 -11.76
CA GLU A 290 3.16 -7.03 -11.69
C GLU A 290 1.67 -6.58 -11.77
N PRO A 291 1.15 -6.30 -12.99
CA PRO A 291 -0.18 -5.69 -13.19
C PRO A 291 -1.41 -6.62 -12.99
N ASP A 292 -1.18 -7.92 -12.74
CA ASP A 292 -2.14 -9.04 -12.78
C ASP A 292 -2.82 -9.28 -14.14
#